data_AF-A0A0F5P919-F1
#
_entry.id   AF-A0A0F5P919-F1
#
_cell.length_a   1.000
_cell.length_b   1.000
_cell.length_c   1.000
_cell.angle_alpha   90.00
_cell.angle_beta   90.00
_cell.angle_gamma   90.00
#
_symmetry.space_group_name_H-M   'P 1'
#
loop_
_entity.id
_entity.type
_entity.pdbx_description
1 polymer ?
#
loop_
_entity_poly.entity_id
_entity_poly.type
_entity_poly.pdbx_seq_one_letter_code
_entity_poly.pdbx_strand_id
1 'polypeptide(L)'
;MTDPLLTIGEHVRELVEINGDGFWSPCSGCYETEDGYPVGSYPHSAVLRCVLGGGCSECGGIGAVWDNTDYADMAEWMIRQDRNRDNVAKILIEHGKLPAYQAGEIADLIMALDEPDVTGDQSKP
;
A
#
# COMPACT_ATOMS: atom_id res chain seq x y z
N MET A 1 -39.47 7.50 -16.00
CA MET A 1 -38.43 8.10 -16.85
C MET A 1 -37.15 7.91 -16.06
N THR A 2 -36.30 6.96 -16.46
CA THR A 2 -35.07 6.62 -15.72
C THR A 2 -34.09 7.78 -15.87
N ASP A 3 -33.52 8.23 -14.76
CA ASP A 3 -32.50 9.27 -14.73
C ASP A 3 -31.24 8.76 -15.48
N PRO A 4 -30.83 9.39 -16.59
CA PRO A 4 -29.68 8.95 -17.37
C PRO A 4 -28.38 8.90 -16.54
N LEU A 5 -28.23 9.78 -15.54
CA LEU A 5 -27.04 9.79 -14.67
C LEU A 5 -27.05 8.62 -13.69
N LEU A 6 -28.23 8.17 -13.27
CA LEU A 6 -28.39 6.96 -12.46
C LEU A 6 -27.97 5.72 -13.28
N THR A 7 -28.40 5.64 -14.54
CA THR A 7 -28.06 4.53 -15.44
C THR A 7 -26.57 4.46 -15.77
N ILE A 8 -25.90 5.61 -15.94
CA ILE A 8 -24.44 5.66 -16.14
C ILE A 8 -23.71 5.20 -14.88
N GLY A 9 -24.14 5.68 -13.71
CA GLY A 9 -23.54 5.26 -12.43
C GLY A 9 -23.69 3.76 -12.15
N GLU A 10 -24.83 3.18 -12.50
CA GLU A 10 -25.08 1.73 -12.43
C GLU A 10 -24.15 0.96 -13.37
N HIS A 11 -24.00 1.42 -14.61
CA HIS A 11 -23.12 0.79 -15.58
C HIS A 11 -21.63 0.82 -15.15
N VAL A 12 -21.17 1.95 -14.59
CA VAL A 12 -19.80 2.05 -14.04
C VAL A 12 -19.58 1.01 -12.95
N ARG A 13 -20.56 0.79 -12.06
CA ARG A 13 -20.45 -0.23 -11.00
C ARG A 13 -20.44 -1.65 -11.58
N GLU A 14 -21.31 -1.93 -12.53
CA GLU A 14 -21.37 -3.23 -13.19
C GLU A 14 -20.04 -3.58 -13.87
N LEU A 15 -19.41 -2.62 -14.55
CA LEU A 15 -18.11 -2.82 -15.19
C LEU A 15 -16.99 -3.13 -14.19
N VAL A 16 -17.01 -2.51 -13.01
CA VAL A 16 -16.06 -2.81 -11.92
C VAL A 16 -16.23 -4.25 -11.42
N GLU A 17 -17.46 -4.74 -11.33
CA GLU A 17 -17.76 -6.10 -10.87
C GLU A 17 -17.43 -7.17 -11.93
N ILE A 18 -17.61 -6.86 -13.21
CA ILE A 18 -17.35 -7.82 -14.32
C ILE A 18 -15.87 -7.92 -14.68
N ASN A 19 -15.17 -6.79 -14.77
CA ASN A 19 -13.77 -6.74 -15.20
C ASN A 19 -12.80 -6.93 -14.03
N GLY A 20 -13.33 -7.21 -12.83
CA GLY A 20 -12.66 -7.08 -11.55
C GLY A 20 -11.21 -7.55 -11.52
N ASP A 21 -10.32 -6.58 -11.30
CA ASP A 21 -8.94 -6.68 -10.80
C ASP A 21 -8.51 -5.33 -10.18
N GLY A 22 -9.48 -4.54 -9.69
CA GLY A 22 -9.20 -3.21 -9.14
C GLY A 22 -10.40 -2.55 -8.48
N PHE A 23 -10.15 -1.40 -7.85
CA PHE A 23 -11.16 -0.59 -7.19
C PHE A 23 -10.79 0.89 -7.24
N TRP A 24 -11.78 1.78 -7.05
CA TRP A 24 -11.49 3.19 -6.89
C TRP A 24 -11.04 3.48 -5.45
N SER A 25 -9.86 4.09 -5.29
CA SER A 25 -9.33 4.52 -4.01
C SER A 25 -9.29 6.06 -3.93
N PRO A 26 -9.40 6.65 -2.72
CA PRO A 26 -9.24 8.09 -2.54
C PRO A 26 -7.84 8.53 -3.02
N CYS A 27 -7.77 9.65 -3.73
CA CYS A 27 -6.49 10.17 -4.20
C CYS A 27 -5.66 10.69 -3.01
N SER A 28 -4.55 10.02 -2.71
CA SER A 28 -3.66 10.34 -1.58
C SER A 28 -3.11 11.76 -1.60
N GLY A 29 -2.96 12.38 -2.77
CA GLY A 29 -2.47 13.76 -2.88
C GLY A 29 -3.51 14.84 -2.55
N CYS A 30 -4.80 14.50 -2.47
CA CYS A 30 -5.86 15.46 -2.16
C CYS A 30 -6.89 14.96 -1.15
N TYR A 31 -6.66 13.78 -0.57
CA TYR A 31 -7.42 13.20 0.51
C TYR A 31 -6.59 13.26 1.79
N GLU A 32 -6.93 14.21 2.66
CA GLU A 32 -6.19 14.48 3.89
C GLU A 32 -6.61 13.55 5.03
N THR A 33 -5.61 12.96 5.69
CA THR A 33 -5.78 12.12 6.89
C THR A 33 -4.81 12.51 7.99
N GLU A 34 -5.26 12.47 9.24
CA GLU A 34 -4.45 12.57 10.46
C GLU A 34 -4.53 11.23 11.18
N ASP A 35 -3.39 10.57 11.42
CA ASP A 35 -3.32 9.23 12.03
C ASP A 35 -4.24 8.18 11.39
N GLY A 36 -4.42 8.28 10.06
CA GLY A 36 -5.31 7.42 9.29
C GLY A 36 -6.80 7.76 9.37
N TYR A 37 -7.17 8.79 10.13
CA TYR A 37 -8.52 9.32 10.19
C TYR A 37 -8.71 10.49 9.20
N PRO A 38 -9.79 10.54 8.41
CA PRO A 38 -10.05 11.68 7.54
C PRO A 38 -10.30 12.96 8.34
N VAL A 39 -9.51 13.99 8.07
CA VAL A 39 -9.67 15.32 8.71
C VAL A 39 -10.43 16.30 7.85
N GLY A 40 -10.55 16.04 6.55
CA GLY A 40 -11.37 16.83 5.64
C GLY A 40 -12.82 16.34 5.59
N SER A 41 -13.74 17.27 5.29
CA SER A 41 -15.13 16.93 4.96
C SER A 41 -15.22 16.52 3.49
N TYR A 42 -14.91 15.25 3.23
CA TYR A 42 -14.91 14.69 1.89
C TYR A 42 -16.19 13.88 1.63
N PRO A 43 -16.88 14.09 0.49
CA PRO A 43 -18.09 13.35 0.17
C PRO A 43 -17.78 11.90 -0.24
N HIS A 44 -18.62 10.96 0.21
CA HIS A 44 -18.58 9.59 -0.29
C HIS A 44 -19.30 9.47 -1.64
N SER A 45 -18.64 8.92 -2.65
CA SER A 45 -19.24 8.63 -3.95
C SER A 45 -19.89 7.26 -3.97
N ALA A 46 -21.21 7.22 -4.15
CA ALA A 46 -21.92 5.95 -4.33
C ALA A 46 -21.56 5.25 -5.65
N VAL A 47 -21.10 5.99 -6.67
CA VAL A 47 -20.74 5.41 -7.98
C VAL A 47 -19.37 4.76 -7.91
N LEU A 48 -18.38 5.47 -7.37
CA LEU A 48 -17.00 4.96 -7.26
C LEU A 48 -16.78 4.09 -6.01
N ARG A 49 -17.73 4.07 -5.06
CA ARG A 49 -17.66 3.32 -3.80
C ARG A 49 -16.46 3.72 -2.92
N CYS A 50 -16.05 4.98 -2.97
CA CYS A 50 -14.98 5.54 -2.14
C CYS A 50 -15.25 7.00 -1.78
N VAL A 51 -14.46 7.52 -0.84
CA VAL A 51 -14.46 8.94 -0.49
C VAL A 51 -13.67 9.73 -1.54
N LEU A 52 -14.20 10.88 -1.97
CA LEU A 52 -13.54 11.73 -2.96
C LEU A 52 -12.76 12.84 -2.27
N GLY A 53 -11.45 12.90 -2.52
CA GLY A 53 -10.60 14.01 -2.12
C GLY A 53 -10.96 15.33 -2.81
N GLY A 54 -10.20 16.38 -2.53
CA GLY A 54 -10.46 17.74 -3.04
C GLY A 54 -10.26 17.93 -4.55
N GLY A 55 -9.69 16.94 -5.24
CA GLY A 55 -9.38 16.98 -6.66
C GLY A 55 -8.11 17.80 -6.96
N CYS A 56 -6.98 17.12 -7.14
CA CYS A 56 -5.71 17.72 -7.56
C CYS A 56 -5.36 17.35 -9.01
N SER A 57 -4.25 17.89 -9.51
CA SER A 57 -3.75 17.55 -10.85
C SER A 57 -3.35 16.09 -11.02
N GLU A 58 -2.98 15.38 -9.94
CA GLU A 58 -2.55 13.99 -9.99
C GLU A 58 -3.71 13.04 -10.32
N CYS A 59 -4.91 13.33 -9.83
CA CYS A 59 -6.13 12.58 -10.15
C CYS A 59 -7.00 13.23 -11.24
N GLY A 60 -6.48 14.26 -11.92
CA GLY A 60 -7.23 14.99 -12.95
C GLY A 60 -8.49 15.70 -12.43
N GLY A 61 -8.55 16.01 -11.14
CA GLY A 61 -9.69 16.66 -10.49
C GLY A 61 -10.82 15.72 -10.04
N ILE A 62 -10.68 14.40 -10.18
CA ILE A 62 -11.73 13.43 -9.79
C ILE A 62 -11.81 13.25 -8.26
N GLY A 63 -10.67 13.39 -7.57
CA GLY A 63 -10.56 13.11 -6.14
C GLY A 63 -10.40 11.62 -5.79
N ALA A 64 -10.34 10.75 -6.79
CA ALA A 64 -10.11 9.31 -6.66
C ALA A 64 -9.26 8.80 -7.82
N VAL A 65 -8.60 7.65 -7.63
CA VAL A 65 -7.79 6.97 -8.64
C VAL A 65 -8.22 5.51 -8.76
N TRP A 66 -8.07 4.94 -9.95
CA TRP A 66 -8.30 3.52 -10.14
C TRP A 66 -7.04 2.75 -9.72
N ASP A 67 -7.20 1.90 -8.72
CA ASP A 67 -6.16 1.02 -8.22
C ASP A 67 -6.36 -0.36 -8.83
N ASN A 68 -5.44 -0.75 -9.72
CA ASN A 68 -5.37 -2.07 -10.35
C ASN A 68 -4.16 -2.87 -9.86
N THR A 69 -3.64 -2.53 -8.69
CA THR A 69 -2.50 -3.23 -8.12
C THR A 69 -2.91 -4.66 -7.78
N ASP A 70 -2.14 -5.63 -8.25
CA ASP A 70 -2.27 -7.02 -7.80
C ASP A 70 -1.69 -7.12 -6.39
N TYR A 71 -2.57 -6.94 -5.39
CA TYR A 71 -2.20 -7.01 -3.99
C TYR A 71 -1.74 -8.42 -3.56
N ALA A 72 -2.12 -9.48 -4.29
CA ALA A 72 -1.66 -10.83 -4.00
C ALA A 72 -0.20 -11.01 -4.46
N ASP A 73 0.13 -10.59 -5.67
CA ASP A 73 1.52 -10.57 -6.17
C ASP A 73 2.40 -9.65 -5.33
N MET A 74 1.90 -8.46 -4.97
CA MET A 74 2.59 -7.55 -4.05
C MET A 74 2.87 -8.24 -2.70
N ALA A 75 1.87 -8.90 -2.11
CA ALA A 75 2.05 -9.59 -0.84
C ALA A 75 3.06 -10.74 -0.94
N GLU A 76 3.03 -11.53 -2.01
CA GLU A 76 4.01 -12.61 -2.25
C GLU A 76 5.43 -12.04 -2.43
N TRP A 77 5.57 -10.94 -3.19
CA TRP A 77 6.83 -10.22 -3.33
C TRP A 77 7.33 -9.69 -1.98
N MET A 78 6.46 -9.08 -1.18
CA MET A 78 6.79 -8.57 0.15
C MET A 78 7.17 -9.69 1.11
N ILE A 79 6.51 -10.85 1.10
CA ILE A 79 6.89 -12.04 1.89
C ILE A 79 8.27 -12.56 1.45
N ARG A 80 8.53 -12.56 0.14
CA ARG A 80 9.85 -12.92 -0.41
C ARG A 80 10.93 -11.90 -0.08
N GLN A 81 10.57 -10.63 0.10
CA GLN A 81 11.47 -9.53 0.45
C GLN A 81 11.59 -9.35 1.96
N ASP A 82 10.65 -9.88 2.73
CA ASP A 82 10.68 -9.83 4.18
C ASP A 82 12.03 -10.39 4.62
N ARG A 83 12.63 -9.70 5.59
CA ARG A 83 14.01 -9.87 6.07
C ARG A 83 14.19 -11.21 6.77
N ASN A 84 13.89 -12.30 6.08
CA ASN A 84 14.26 -13.63 6.49
C ASN A 84 15.76 -13.79 6.21
N ARG A 85 16.47 -14.29 7.22
CA ARG A 85 17.87 -14.69 7.17
C ARG A 85 18.26 -15.33 5.84
N ASP A 86 17.42 -16.22 5.32
CA ASP A 86 17.68 -16.96 4.08
C ASP A 86 17.70 -16.05 2.83
N ASN A 87 16.85 -15.02 2.78
CA ASN A 87 16.82 -14.05 1.68
C ASN A 87 18.05 -13.13 1.72
N VAL A 88 18.41 -12.65 2.91
CA VAL A 88 19.61 -11.81 3.12
C VAL A 88 20.87 -12.60 2.76
N ALA A 89 20.99 -13.83 3.25
CA ALA A 89 22.12 -14.71 2.92
C ALA A 89 22.21 -14.96 1.41
N LYS A 90 21.07 -15.18 0.73
CA LYS A 90 21.04 -15.36 -0.73
C LYS A 90 21.53 -14.13 -1.49
N ILE A 91 21.07 -12.93 -1.12
CA ILE A 91 21.52 -11.67 -1.73
C ILE A 91 23.03 -11.47 -1.54
N LEU A 92 23.54 -11.74 -0.34
CA LEU A 92 24.97 -11.63 -0.03
C LEU A 92 25.84 -12.61 -0.82
N ILE A 93 25.34 -13.82 -1.09
CA ILE A 93 26.01 -14.78 -1.96
C ILE A 93 26.02 -14.29 -3.41
N GLU A 94 24.85 -13.92 -3.94
CA GLU A 94 24.67 -13.58 -5.36
C GLU A 94 25.36 -12.26 -5.74
N HIS A 95 25.24 -11.23 -4.91
CA HIS A 95 25.74 -9.88 -5.20
C HIS A 95 27.03 -9.53 -4.44
N GLY A 96 27.18 -10.01 -3.20
CA GLY A 96 28.40 -9.82 -2.40
C GLY A 96 29.52 -10.79 -2.78
N LYS A 97 29.23 -11.80 -3.60
CA LYS A 97 30.15 -12.89 -3.99
C LYS A 97 30.75 -13.61 -2.77
N LEU A 98 29.97 -13.69 -1.69
CA LEU A 98 30.39 -14.33 -0.46
C LEU A 98 30.12 -15.84 -0.49
N PRO A 99 30.96 -16.66 0.14
CA PRO A 99 30.65 -18.06 0.38
C PRO A 99 29.46 -18.19 1.36
N ALA A 100 28.67 -19.24 1.22
CA ALA A 100 27.40 -19.41 1.94
C ALA A 100 27.53 -19.32 3.48
N TYR A 101 28.62 -19.84 4.04
CA TYR A 101 28.89 -19.76 5.48
C TYR A 101 28.99 -18.32 5.99
N GLN A 102 29.80 -17.51 5.30
CA GLN A 102 30.03 -16.10 5.65
C GLN A 102 28.77 -15.26 5.42
N ALA A 103 27.98 -15.57 4.38
CA ALA A 103 26.71 -14.91 4.13
C ALA A 103 25.68 -15.21 5.23
N GLY A 104 25.68 -16.43 5.77
CA GLY A 104 24.85 -16.81 6.93
C GLY A 104 25.22 -16.03 8.19
N GLU A 105 26.50 -15.96 8.54
CA GLU A 105 26.98 -15.21 9.71
C GLU A 105 26.64 -13.71 9.60
N ILE A 106 26.81 -13.12 8.41
CA ILE A 106 26.50 -11.70 8.19
C ILE A 106 24.99 -11.46 8.23
N ALA A 107 24.18 -12.37 7.69
CA ALA A 107 22.72 -12.27 7.81
C ALA A 107 22.31 -12.29 9.29
N ASP A 108 22.88 -13.18 10.10
CA ASP A 108 22.60 -13.25 11.55
C ASP A 108 22.98 -11.95 12.28
N LEU A 109 24.12 -11.34 11.92
CA LEU A 109 24.54 -10.04 12.46
C LEU A 109 23.61 -8.89 12.04
N ILE A 110 23.18 -8.85 10.77
CA ILE A 110 22.25 -7.83 10.26
C ILE A 110 20.91 -7.92 11.00
N MET A 111 20.42 -9.16 11.20
CA MET A 111 19.18 -9.38 11.96
C MET A 111 19.31 -8.93 13.42
N ALA A 112 20.45 -9.17 14.05
CA ALA A 112 20.70 -8.74 15.44
C ALA A 112 20.83 -7.22 15.59
N LEU A 113 21.24 -6.50 14.54
CA LEU A 113 21.33 -5.03 14.54
C LEU A 113 19.97 -4.33 14.35
N ASP A 114 18.97 -5.05 13.84
CA ASP A 114 17.61 -4.56 13.61
C ASP A 114 16.69 -4.74 14.84
N GLU A 115 17.18 -5.32 15.95
CA GLU A 115 16.44 -5.35 17.20
C GLU A 115 16.28 -3.90 17.73
N PRO A 116 15.05 -3.44 18.06
CA PRO A 116 14.87 -2.11 18.61
C PRO A 116 15.67 -2.01 19.91
N ASP A 117 16.44 -0.93 20.05
CA ASP A 117 17.12 -0.59 21.28
C ASP A 117 16.09 -0.43 22.42
N VAL A 118 15.82 -1.51 23.17
CA VAL A 118 15.04 -1.47 24.40
C VAL A 118 15.96 -1.08 25.56
N THR A 119 16.77 -0.03 25.39
CA THR A 119 17.49 0.59 26.50
C THR A 119 17.27 2.11 26.53
N GLY A 120 16.16 2.52 27.18
CA GLY A 120 16.20 3.69 28.06
C GLY A 120 15.29 4.87 27.70
N ASP A 121 14.08 4.90 28.29
CA ASP A 121 13.63 6.05 29.07
C ASP A 121 12.55 5.61 30.08
N GLN A 122 13.00 5.11 31.25
CA GLN A 122 12.18 5.13 32.45
C GLN A 122 12.54 6.37 33.29
N SER A 123 12.26 7.57 32.77
CA SER A 123 12.39 8.78 33.57
C SER A 123 11.59 9.98 33.03
N LYS A 124 10.31 10.08 33.43
CA LYS A 124 9.74 11.32 34.01
C LYS A 124 8.34 11.08 34.59
N PRO A 125 7.91 11.91 35.57
CA PRO A 125 7.08 11.52 36.70
C PRO A 125 5.58 11.49 36.42
#